data_AF-A0A2N9XZ34-F1
#
_entry.id   AF-A0A2N9XZ34-F1
#
_cell.length_a   1.000
_cell.length_b   1.000
_cell.length_c   1.000
_cell.angle_alpha   90.00
_cell.angle_beta   90.00
_cell.angle_gamma   90.00
#
_symmetry.space_group_name_H-M   'P 1'
#
loop_
_entity.id
_entity.type
_entity.pdbx_description
1 polymer ?
#
loop_
_entity_poly.entity_id
_entity_poly.type
_entity_poly.pdbx_seq_one_letter_code
_entity_poly.pdbx_strand_id
1 'polypeptide(L)'
;MMKNSGREKLSDKKFDNSVCDEDFTNKLFERLVALRIEFKNVDFRYCIFDAAYIRNCSFRDCNFTGCKFLSCNLVGTSFEGCNFNYAIFEKTQIDNDILEVGCPGPENLKLKFARSLRLNYQQIGDSKSANKAMSIELQATGEHLHKAWSSKESYYRNKYQGIKRFKVFSEWLEFKLLDIIWGNGESAWKLCRAVLVVLFIISLIHNIGFGDPTLVKSYFEALLISPQLFLGIDKPCTYPKLYLSAILLVRLIMFGFFMSILIKRFNRR
;
A
#
# COMPACT_ATOMS: atom_id res chain seq x y z
N MET A 1 -20.74 13.94 -32.88
CA MET A 1 -22.18 13.93 -32.52
C MET A 1 -22.34 13.19 -31.20
N MET A 2 -22.74 13.87 -30.12
CA MET A 2 -22.97 13.23 -28.81
C MET A 2 -24.26 12.40 -28.85
N LYS A 3 -24.27 11.23 -28.22
CA LYS A 3 -25.45 10.37 -28.06
C LYS A 3 -25.68 10.10 -26.57
N ASN A 4 -26.94 9.83 -26.19
CA ASN A 4 -27.28 9.42 -24.83
C ASN A 4 -26.57 8.12 -24.47
N SER A 5 -26.05 8.04 -23.25
CA SER A 5 -25.37 6.84 -22.74
C SER A 5 -26.32 5.69 -22.38
N GLY A 6 -27.64 5.93 -22.41
CA GLY A 6 -28.65 4.95 -22.03
C GLY A 6 -28.71 4.66 -20.53
N ARG A 7 -28.08 5.48 -19.68
CA ARG A 7 -28.08 5.29 -18.24
C ARG A 7 -29.44 5.61 -17.64
N GLU A 8 -30.07 4.62 -17.01
CA GLU A 8 -31.30 4.79 -16.26
C GLU A 8 -31.01 5.24 -14.82
N LYS A 9 -31.78 6.19 -14.31
CA LYS A 9 -31.68 6.70 -12.94
C LYS A 9 -32.82 6.14 -12.08
N LEU A 10 -32.45 5.49 -10.98
CA LEU A 10 -33.33 4.88 -10.00
C LEU A 10 -33.10 5.54 -8.64
N SER A 11 -33.92 6.54 -8.31
CA SER A 11 -33.86 7.26 -7.03
C SER A 11 -34.85 6.70 -6.02
N ASP A 12 -34.42 6.63 -4.75
CA ASP A 12 -35.26 6.29 -3.59
C ASP A 12 -35.96 4.92 -3.73
N LYS A 13 -35.27 3.97 -4.36
CA LYS A 13 -35.73 2.59 -4.53
C LYS A 13 -35.25 1.70 -3.38
N LYS A 14 -35.94 0.57 -3.18
CA LYS A 14 -35.60 -0.43 -2.17
C LYS A 14 -35.64 -1.84 -2.78
N PHE A 15 -34.70 -2.69 -2.36
CA PHE A 15 -34.82 -4.13 -2.52
C PHE A 15 -35.39 -4.75 -1.23
N ASP A 16 -36.53 -5.44 -1.34
CA ASP A 16 -37.20 -6.11 -0.22
C ASP A 16 -36.94 -7.63 -0.19
N ASN A 17 -36.53 -8.21 -1.31
CA ASN A 17 -36.29 -9.64 -1.47
C ASN A 17 -34.92 -9.87 -2.09
N SER A 18 -34.40 -11.09 -1.92
CA SER A 18 -33.20 -11.55 -2.61
C SER A 18 -33.35 -11.45 -4.12
N VAL A 19 -32.24 -11.19 -4.80
CA VAL A 19 -32.17 -10.96 -6.25
C VAL A 19 -31.19 -11.95 -6.85
N CYS A 20 -31.62 -12.68 -7.88
CA CYS A 20 -30.80 -13.70 -8.54
C CYS A 20 -30.86 -13.52 -10.05
N ASP A 21 -29.72 -13.63 -10.73
CA ASP A 21 -29.64 -13.73 -12.20
C ASP A 21 -30.20 -12.50 -12.96
N GLU A 22 -30.07 -11.31 -12.37
CA GLU A 22 -30.61 -10.06 -12.91
C GLU A 22 -29.54 -9.16 -13.56
N ASP A 23 -29.97 -8.31 -14.50
CA ASP A 23 -29.12 -7.31 -15.16
C ASP A 23 -29.50 -5.87 -14.75
N PHE A 24 -28.57 -5.24 -14.02
CA PHE A 24 -28.63 -3.84 -13.63
C PHE A 24 -27.58 -2.97 -14.32
N THR A 25 -26.96 -3.44 -15.40
CA THR A 25 -25.88 -2.73 -16.11
C THR A 25 -26.25 -1.27 -16.41
N ASN A 26 -25.29 -0.38 -16.19
CA ASN A 26 -25.35 1.05 -16.52
C ASN A 26 -26.51 1.80 -15.84
N LYS A 27 -26.84 1.45 -14.59
CA LYS A 27 -27.84 2.17 -13.78
C LYS A 27 -27.19 3.15 -12.79
N LEU A 28 -27.90 4.23 -12.48
CA LEU A 28 -27.60 5.14 -11.37
C LEU A 28 -28.60 4.89 -10.25
N PHE A 29 -28.12 4.34 -9.14
CA PHE A 29 -28.88 4.11 -7.91
C PHE A 29 -28.62 5.25 -6.94
N GLU A 30 -29.58 6.17 -6.80
CA GLU A 30 -29.51 7.24 -5.80
C GLU A 30 -30.34 6.89 -4.57
N ARG A 31 -29.74 6.94 -3.39
CA ARG A 31 -30.41 6.64 -2.11
C ARG A 31 -31.13 5.28 -2.12
N LEU A 32 -30.52 4.30 -2.81
CA LEU A 32 -31.01 2.92 -2.83
C LEU A 32 -30.93 2.33 -1.43
N VAL A 33 -31.97 1.60 -1.03
CA VAL A 33 -32.02 0.88 0.25
C VAL A 33 -31.98 -0.63 0.00
N ALA A 34 -31.06 -1.31 0.67
CA ALA A 34 -31.03 -2.76 0.80
C ALA A 34 -30.55 -3.12 2.22
N LEU A 35 -31.31 -3.95 2.93
CA LEU A 35 -30.96 -4.38 4.28
C LEU A 35 -31.16 -5.89 4.38
N ARG A 36 -30.07 -6.62 4.67
CA ARG A 36 -30.11 -8.09 4.78
C ARG A 36 -30.65 -8.77 3.53
N ILE A 37 -30.29 -8.23 2.36
CA ILE A 37 -30.66 -8.77 1.06
C ILE A 37 -29.51 -9.58 0.50
N GLU A 38 -29.83 -10.70 -0.14
CA GLU A 38 -28.89 -11.47 -0.93
C GLU A 38 -28.98 -11.08 -2.41
N PHE A 39 -27.83 -10.87 -3.05
CA PHE A 39 -27.69 -10.70 -4.48
C PHE A 39 -26.79 -11.81 -5.01
N LYS A 40 -27.29 -12.63 -5.93
CA LYS A 40 -26.55 -13.75 -6.51
C LYS A 40 -26.50 -13.65 -8.03
N ASN A 41 -25.31 -13.76 -8.61
CA ASN A 41 -25.11 -13.71 -10.06
C ASN A 41 -25.77 -12.47 -10.72
N VAL A 42 -25.67 -11.31 -10.05
CA VAL A 42 -26.27 -10.06 -10.53
C VAL A 42 -25.23 -9.21 -11.24
N ASP A 43 -25.59 -8.69 -12.40
CA ASP A 43 -24.72 -7.82 -13.18
C ASP A 43 -24.95 -6.34 -12.83
N PHE A 44 -23.97 -5.72 -12.18
CA PHE A 44 -24.00 -4.29 -11.85
C PHE A 44 -23.01 -3.48 -12.68
N ARG A 45 -22.49 -4.01 -13.80
CA ARG A 45 -21.46 -3.32 -14.59
C ARG A 45 -21.79 -1.86 -14.86
N TYR A 46 -20.81 -0.98 -14.68
CA TYR A 46 -20.92 0.45 -14.94
C TYR A 46 -21.99 1.19 -14.12
N CYS A 47 -22.48 0.60 -13.04
CA CYS A 47 -23.40 1.26 -12.12
C CYS A 47 -22.73 2.34 -11.28
N ILE A 48 -23.54 3.30 -10.86
CA ILE A 48 -23.19 4.26 -9.82
C ILE A 48 -24.16 4.07 -8.67
N PHE A 49 -23.62 3.79 -7.49
CA PHE A 49 -24.35 3.82 -6.24
C PHE A 49 -23.98 5.13 -5.55
N ASP A 50 -24.97 6.00 -5.34
CA ASP A 50 -24.79 7.30 -4.72
C ASP A 50 -25.70 7.42 -3.49
N ALA A 51 -25.09 7.69 -2.34
CA ALA A 51 -25.76 7.76 -1.04
C ALA A 51 -26.60 6.50 -0.71
N ALA A 52 -26.19 5.33 -1.19
CA ALA A 52 -26.94 4.09 -0.99
C ALA A 52 -26.72 3.52 0.42
N TYR A 53 -27.79 2.96 1.00
CA TYR A 53 -27.79 2.26 2.28
C TYR A 53 -27.94 0.76 2.04
N ILE A 54 -26.82 0.04 1.93
CA ILE A 54 -26.74 -1.38 1.56
C ILE A 54 -26.03 -2.13 2.70
N ARG A 55 -26.75 -2.44 3.77
CA ARG A 55 -26.15 -2.98 5.01
C ARG A 55 -26.48 -4.45 5.23
N ASN A 56 -25.52 -5.18 5.82
CA ASN A 56 -25.65 -6.60 6.15
C ASN A 56 -26.11 -7.45 4.96
N CYS A 57 -25.75 -7.07 3.73
CA CYS A 57 -26.14 -7.79 2.53
C CYS A 57 -25.10 -8.84 2.15
N SER A 58 -25.45 -9.76 1.27
CA SER A 58 -24.51 -10.74 0.72
C SER A 58 -24.52 -10.64 -0.79
N PHE A 59 -23.37 -10.31 -1.38
CA PHE A 59 -23.17 -10.36 -2.83
C PHE A 59 -22.35 -11.59 -3.17
N ARG A 60 -22.92 -12.47 -4.01
CA ARG A 60 -22.31 -13.71 -4.47
C ARG A 60 -22.22 -13.71 -5.98
N ASP A 61 -21.01 -13.92 -6.51
CA ASP A 61 -20.75 -14.02 -7.95
C ASP A 61 -21.27 -12.81 -8.76
N CYS A 62 -21.31 -11.62 -8.14
CA CYS A 62 -21.82 -10.40 -8.77
C CYS A 62 -20.72 -9.65 -9.53
N ASN A 63 -21.11 -8.91 -10.57
CA ASN A 63 -20.16 -8.15 -11.38
C ASN A 63 -20.25 -6.64 -11.13
N PHE A 64 -19.22 -6.07 -10.50
CA PHE A 64 -19.10 -4.63 -10.23
C PHE A 64 -18.05 -3.95 -11.14
N THR A 65 -17.79 -4.50 -12.33
CA THR A 65 -16.79 -3.91 -13.22
C THR A 65 -17.17 -2.48 -13.58
N GLY A 66 -16.27 -1.54 -13.29
CA GLY A 66 -16.46 -0.11 -13.57
C GLY A 66 -17.47 0.60 -12.67
N CYS A 67 -17.87 -0.01 -11.55
CA CYS A 67 -18.81 0.60 -10.62
C CYS A 67 -18.19 1.75 -9.82
N LYS A 68 -19.05 2.67 -9.37
CA LYS A 68 -18.69 3.70 -8.41
C LYS A 68 -19.60 3.62 -7.19
N PHE A 69 -19.00 3.58 -6.01
CA PHE A 69 -19.69 3.67 -4.73
C PHE A 69 -19.32 5.01 -4.09
N LEU A 70 -20.30 5.91 -4.04
CA LEU A 70 -20.13 7.29 -3.59
C LEU A 70 -20.99 7.49 -2.35
N SER A 71 -20.36 7.87 -1.23
CA SER A 71 -21.07 8.17 0.03
C SER A 71 -22.00 7.04 0.51
N CYS A 72 -21.67 5.79 0.23
CA CYS A 72 -22.52 4.64 0.54
C CYS A 72 -22.26 4.08 1.95
N ASN A 73 -23.22 3.32 2.48
CA ASN A 73 -23.04 2.51 3.67
C ASN A 73 -23.15 1.02 3.31
N LEU A 74 -22.01 0.33 3.31
CA LEU A 74 -21.83 -1.09 3.00
C LEU A 74 -21.44 -1.92 4.25
N VAL A 75 -21.68 -1.41 5.46
CA VAL A 75 -21.26 -2.09 6.70
C VAL A 75 -21.97 -3.44 6.85
N GLY A 76 -21.19 -4.47 7.17
CA GLY A 76 -21.63 -5.85 7.36
C GLY A 76 -21.90 -6.61 6.05
N THR A 77 -21.54 -6.04 4.90
CA THR A 77 -21.83 -6.62 3.58
C THR A 77 -20.65 -7.43 3.06
N SER A 78 -20.90 -8.65 2.58
CA SER A 78 -19.89 -9.55 1.99
C SER A 78 -19.92 -9.57 0.46
N PHE A 79 -18.79 -9.92 -0.16
CA PHE A 79 -18.58 -9.88 -1.62
C PHE A 79 -17.90 -11.13 -2.17
N GLU A 80 -18.43 -12.31 -1.86
CA GLU A 80 -17.89 -13.59 -2.31
C GLU A 80 -17.98 -13.73 -3.85
N GLY A 81 -16.90 -14.16 -4.50
CA GLY A 81 -16.87 -14.38 -5.96
C GLY A 81 -17.07 -13.13 -6.81
N CYS A 82 -17.10 -11.94 -6.21
CA CYS A 82 -17.45 -10.71 -6.91
C CYS A 82 -16.28 -10.12 -7.71
N ASN A 83 -16.60 -9.49 -8.84
CA ASN A 83 -15.61 -8.84 -9.71
C ASN A 83 -15.61 -7.31 -9.55
N PHE A 84 -14.48 -6.74 -9.11
CA PHE A 84 -14.31 -5.29 -8.90
C PHE A 84 -13.35 -4.61 -9.89
N ASN A 85 -13.16 -5.18 -11.07
CA ASN A 85 -12.30 -4.57 -12.07
C ASN A 85 -12.71 -3.12 -12.35
N TYR A 86 -11.80 -2.16 -12.16
CA TYR A 86 -12.06 -0.73 -12.36
C TYR A 86 -13.12 -0.11 -11.42
N ALA A 87 -13.52 -0.80 -10.34
CA ALA A 87 -14.43 -0.22 -9.34
C ALA A 87 -13.72 0.85 -8.50
N ILE A 88 -14.50 1.85 -8.06
CA ILE A 88 -14.02 2.97 -7.24
C ILE A 88 -14.92 3.15 -6.02
N PHE A 89 -14.31 3.42 -4.88
CA PHE A 89 -14.98 3.76 -3.62
C PHE A 89 -14.56 5.16 -3.19
N GLU A 90 -15.53 5.97 -2.80
CA GLU A 90 -15.32 7.33 -2.28
C GLU A 90 -16.29 7.61 -1.14
N LYS A 91 -15.79 8.08 0.00
CA LYS A 91 -16.56 8.40 1.22
C LYS A 91 -17.56 7.30 1.64
N THR A 92 -17.24 6.05 1.35
CA THR A 92 -18.11 4.90 1.54
C THR A 92 -17.67 4.09 2.76
N GLN A 93 -18.60 3.83 3.67
CA GLN A 93 -18.36 2.94 4.80
C GLN A 93 -18.39 1.50 4.29
N ILE A 94 -17.28 0.78 4.40
CA ILE A 94 -17.15 -0.61 3.93
C ILE A 94 -16.16 -1.33 4.82
N ASP A 95 -16.40 -2.60 5.11
CA ASP A 95 -15.48 -3.41 5.91
C ASP A 95 -14.22 -3.77 5.08
N ASN A 96 -13.15 -4.18 5.76
CA ASN A 96 -11.85 -4.42 5.11
C ASN A 96 -11.62 -5.87 4.64
N ASP A 97 -12.64 -6.70 4.77
CA ASP A 97 -12.73 -8.05 4.18
C ASP A 97 -12.78 -7.98 2.65
N ILE A 98 -13.33 -6.91 2.08
CA ILE A 98 -13.29 -6.67 0.62
C ILE A 98 -11.86 -6.68 0.06
N LEU A 99 -10.85 -6.31 0.86
CA LEU A 99 -9.44 -6.36 0.44
C LEU A 99 -8.92 -7.80 0.30
N GLU A 100 -9.58 -8.79 0.90
CA GLU A 100 -9.22 -10.20 0.84
C GLU A 100 -9.95 -10.91 -0.30
N VAL A 101 -11.24 -10.64 -0.46
CA VAL A 101 -12.10 -11.34 -1.44
C VAL A 101 -12.28 -10.58 -2.76
N GLY A 102 -12.18 -9.25 -2.74
CA GLY A 102 -12.52 -8.40 -3.88
C GLY A 102 -11.33 -7.94 -4.72
N CYS A 103 -10.10 -8.30 -4.35
CA CYS A 103 -8.90 -7.89 -5.09
C CYS A 103 -8.87 -8.48 -6.51
N PRO A 104 -8.80 -7.65 -7.57
CA PRO A 104 -8.61 -8.14 -8.94
C PRO A 104 -7.38 -9.04 -9.11
N GLY A 105 -7.46 -10.00 -10.02
CA GLY A 105 -6.35 -10.88 -10.40
C GLY A 105 -5.15 -10.11 -10.98
N PRO A 106 -5.32 -9.32 -12.06
CA PRO A 106 -4.23 -8.56 -12.67
C PRO A 106 -3.62 -7.52 -11.71
N GLU A 107 -2.29 -7.48 -11.60
CA GLU A 107 -1.60 -6.67 -10.56
C GLU A 107 -1.86 -5.17 -10.72
N ASN A 108 -1.96 -4.70 -11.96
CA ASN A 108 -2.29 -3.31 -12.26
C ASN A 108 -3.70 -2.92 -11.79
N LEU A 109 -4.66 -3.86 -11.83
CA LEU A 109 -6.01 -3.64 -11.34
C LEU A 109 -6.05 -3.77 -9.82
N LYS A 110 -5.36 -4.76 -9.25
CA LYS A 110 -5.20 -4.92 -7.79
C LYS A 110 -4.63 -3.65 -7.15
N LEU A 111 -3.58 -3.08 -7.73
CA LEU A 111 -2.96 -1.83 -7.27
C LEU A 111 -3.96 -0.67 -7.29
N LYS A 112 -4.69 -0.48 -8.39
CA LYS A 112 -5.70 0.59 -8.50
C LYS A 112 -6.85 0.42 -7.50
N PHE A 113 -7.31 -0.82 -7.33
CA PHE A 113 -8.36 -1.18 -6.40
C PHE A 113 -7.96 -0.90 -4.95
N ALA A 114 -6.80 -1.43 -4.52
CA ALA A 114 -6.25 -1.19 -3.19
C ALA A 114 -6.01 0.31 -2.93
N ARG A 115 -5.51 1.06 -3.92
CA ARG A 115 -5.34 2.51 -3.81
C ARG A 115 -6.67 3.24 -3.62
N SER A 116 -7.71 2.88 -4.38
CA SER A 116 -9.04 3.48 -4.23
C SER A 116 -9.58 3.25 -2.82
N LEU A 117 -9.51 2.02 -2.32
CA LEU A 117 -9.96 1.69 -0.97
C LEU A 117 -9.11 2.38 0.10
N ARG A 118 -7.79 2.47 -0.08
CA ARG A 118 -6.92 3.21 0.84
C ARG A 118 -7.35 4.67 0.98
N LEU A 119 -7.59 5.36 -0.15
CA LEU A 119 -8.03 6.75 -0.13
C LEU A 119 -9.41 6.87 0.53
N ASN A 120 -10.33 5.96 0.23
CA ASN A 120 -11.63 5.89 0.87
C ASN A 120 -11.52 5.73 2.40
N TYR A 121 -10.74 4.77 2.88
CA TYR A 121 -10.53 4.54 4.31
C TYR A 121 -9.92 5.76 5.00
N GLN A 122 -8.98 6.45 4.33
CA GLN A 122 -8.43 7.70 4.83
C GLN A 122 -9.49 8.80 4.95
N GLN A 123 -10.36 8.94 3.93
CA GLN A 123 -11.43 9.94 3.93
C GLN A 123 -12.44 9.71 5.07
N ILE A 124 -12.72 8.47 5.43
CA ILE A 124 -13.67 8.12 6.51
C ILE A 124 -12.99 7.98 7.89
N GLY A 125 -11.68 8.21 7.99
CA GLY A 125 -10.93 8.13 9.24
C GLY A 125 -10.57 6.71 9.71
N ASP A 126 -10.76 5.67 8.89
CA ASP A 126 -10.36 4.30 9.22
C ASP A 126 -8.88 4.06 8.92
N SER A 127 -8.04 4.51 9.85
CA SER A 127 -6.59 4.33 9.77
C SER A 127 -6.15 2.86 9.71
N LYS A 128 -6.89 1.92 10.31
CA LYS A 128 -6.50 0.49 10.34
C LYS A 128 -6.67 -0.12 8.97
N SER A 129 -7.83 0.07 8.35
CA SER A 129 -8.14 -0.47 7.02
C SER A 129 -7.34 0.23 5.93
N ALA A 130 -7.07 1.54 6.07
CA ALA A 130 -6.16 2.27 5.19
C ALA A 130 -4.74 1.66 5.16
N ASN A 131 -4.22 1.23 6.31
CA ASN A 131 -2.91 0.59 6.38
C ASN A 131 -2.90 -0.81 5.75
N LYS A 132 -3.99 -1.58 5.90
CA LYS A 132 -4.16 -2.88 5.23
C LYS A 132 -4.21 -2.71 3.71
N ALA A 133 -4.93 -1.71 3.21
CA ALA A 133 -4.95 -1.38 1.78
C ALA A 133 -3.56 -0.93 1.28
N MET A 134 -2.82 -0.15 2.08
CA MET A 134 -1.45 0.26 1.77
C MET A 134 -0.48 -0.92 1.66
N SER A 135 -0.58 -1.91 2.56
CA SER A 135 0.30 -3.09 2.48
C SER A 135 0.05 -3.90 1.21
N ILE A 136 -1.21 -4.01 0.77
CA ILE A 136 -1.56 -4.65 -0.51
C ILE A 136 -1.03 -3.83 -1.70
N GLU A 137 -1.15 -2.50 -1.67
CA GLU A 137 -0.59 -1.61 -2.70
C GLU A 137 0.94 -1.79 -2.83
N LEU A 138 1.65 -1.86 -1.70
CA LEU A 138 3.10 -2.08 -1.67
C LEU A 138 3.48 -3.47 -2.19
N GLN A 139 2.75 -4.52 -1.81
CA GLN A 139 2.97 -5.89 -2.32
C GLN A 139 2.78 -5.95 -3.84
N ALA A 140 1.67 -5.42 -4.35
CA ALA A 140 1.38 -5.38 -5.79
C ALA A 140 2.44 -4.57 -6.57
N THR A 141 2.93 -3.47 -5.98
CA THR A 141 4.03 -2.68 -6.57
C THR A 141 5.31 -3.51 -6.70
N GLY A 142 5.70 -4.20 -5.62
CA GLY A 142 6.88 -5.05 -5.60
C GLY A 142 6.79 -6.21 -6.59
N GLU A 143 5.63 -6.86 -6.68
CA GLU A 143 5.35 -7.93 -7.65
C GLU A 143 5.42 -7.42 -9.09
N HIS A 144 4.79 -6.28 -9.39
CA HIS A 144 4.83 -5.68 -10.71
C HIS A 144 6.26 -5.32 -11.12
N LEU A 145 7.02 -4.66 -10.24
CA LEU A 145 8.42 -4.31 -10.51
C LEU A 145 9.24 -5.57 -10.79
N HIS A 146 9.09 -6.60 -9.94
CA HIS A 146 9.78 -7.88 -10.12
C HIS A 146 9.43 -8.51 -11.48
N LYS A 147 8.14 -8.68 -11.79
CA LYS A 147 7.71 -9.27 -13.06
C LYS A 147 8.16 -8.44 -14.26
N ALA A 148 8.11 -7.12 -14.17
CA ALA A 148 8.51 -6.24 -15.26
C ALA A 148 9.98 -6.41 -15.65
N TRP A 149 10.88 -6.61 -14.69
CA TRP A 149 12.29 -6.84 -15.00
C TRP A 149 12.63 -8.33 -15.21
N SER A 150 11.96 -9.29 -14.59
CA SER A 150 12.37 -10.71 -14.63
C SER A 150 11.44 -11.64 -15.44
N SER A 151 10.13 -11.38 -15.46
CA SER A 151 9.13 -12.31 -16.06
C SER A 151 9.34 -12.50 -17.55
N LYS A 152 9.00 -13.69 -18.07
CA LYS A 152 8.99 -14.04 -19.50
C LYS A 152 7.62 -13.84 -20.17
N GLU A 153 6.61 -13.41 -19.44
CA GLU A 153 5.26 -13.17 -19.97
C GLU A 153 5.24 -12.16 -21.13
N SER A 154 4.40 -12.44 -22.14
CA SER A 154 4.27 -11.62 -23.35
C SER A 154 3.98 -10.15 -23.05
N TYR A 155 3.06 -9.86 -22.11
CA TYR A 155 2.74 -8.49 -21.70
C TYR A 155 3.98 -7.69 -21.24
N TYR A 156 4.77 -8.26 -20.32
CA TYR A 156 5.96 -7.61 -19.79
C TYR A 156 7.09 -7.52 -20.83
N ARG A 157 7.22 -8.52 -21.70
CA ARG A 157 8.22 -8.51 -22.78
C ARG A 157 7.91 -7.52 -23.89
N ASN A 158 6.63 -7.32 -24.21
CA ASN A 158 6.21 -6.32 -25.19
C ASN A 158 6.36 -4.90 -24.62
N LYS A 159 6.07 -4.71 -23.32
CA LYS A 159 6.11 -3.39 -22.68
C LYS A 159 7.52 -2.93 -22.27
N TYR A 160 8.34 -3.83 -21.75
CA TYR A 160 9.67 -3.50 -21.17
C TYR A 160 10.80 -4.18 -21.95
N GLN A 161 11.36 -3.45 -22.91
CA GLN A 161 12.44 -3.93 -23.80
C GLN A 161 13.73 -3.12 -23.63
N GLY A 162 14.87 -3.78 -23.84
CA GLY A 162 16.21 -3.16 -23.79
C GLY A 162 16.44 -2.35 -22.51
N ILE A 163 16.79 -1.07 -22.69
CA ILE A 163 17.07 -0.11 -21.60
C ILE A 163 15.89 0.03 -20.63
N LYS A 164 14.64 -0.04 -21.10
CA LYS A 164 13.46 0.04 -20.22
C LYS A 164 13.44 -1.08 -19.18
N ARG A 165 13.97 -2.26 -19.53
CA ARG A 165 14.04 -3.40 -18.61
C ARG A 165 15.11 -3.19 -17.54
N PHE A 166 16.26 -2.64 -17.92
CA PHE A 166 17.30 -2.26 -16.95
C PHE A 166 16.80 -1.16 -16.01
N LYS A 167 16.07 -0.17 -16.53
CA LYS A 167 15.45 0.88 -15.69
C LYS A 167 14.54 0.28 -14.62
N VAL A 168 13.63 -0.62 -15.00
CA VAL A 168 12.72 -1.25 -14.03
C VAL A 168 13.44 -2.20 -13.08
N PHE A 169 14.56 -2.81 -13.50
CA PHE A 169 15.44 -3.53 -12.58
C PHE A 169 16.03 -2.60 -11.51
N SER A 170 16.52 -1.42 -11.89
CA SER A 170 17.00 -0.42 -10.93
C SER A 170 15.90 0.06 -9.98
N GLU A 171 14.70 0.33 -10.49
CA GLU A 171 13.52 0.70 -9.67
C GLU A 171 13.14 -0.44 -8.69
N TRP A 172 13.19 -1.70 -9.14
CA TRP A 172 12.96 -2.86 -8.27
C TRP A 172 14.03 -2.98 -7.18
N LEU A 173 15.31 -2.81 -7.54
CA LEU A 173 16.42 -2.88 -6.60
C LEU A 173 16.30 -1.80 -5.53
N GLU A 174 16.01 -0.56 -5.95
CA GLU A 174 15.73 0.57 -5.04
C GLU A 174 14.56 0.23 -4.10
N PHE A 175 13.44 -0.24 -4.65
CA PHE A 175 12.27 -0.63 -3.85
C PHE A 175 12.61 -1.70 -2.80
N LYS A 176 13.47 -2.68 -3.15
CA LYS A 176 13.92 -3.71 -2.20
C LYS A 176 14.88 -3.17 -1.16
N LEU A 177 15.82 -2.30 -1.53
CA LEU A 177 16.72 -1.64 -0.56
C LEU A 177 15.93 -0.79 0.43
N LEU A 178 14.98 0.00 -0.04
CA LEU A 178 14.07 0.78 0.81
C LEU A 178 13.17 -0.12 1.67
N ASP A 179 12.69 -1.26 1.15
CA ASP A 179 11.96 -2.21 1.99
C ASP A 179 12.82 -2.78 3.12
N ILE A 180 14.10 -3.05 2.88
CA ILE A 180 15.03 -3.59 3.89
C ILE A 180 15.34 -2.55 4.96
N ILE A 181 15.62 -1.31 4.55
CA ILE A 181 16.06 -0.23 5.45
C ILE A 181 14.92 0.23 6.36
N TRP A 182 13.73 0.48 5.82
CA TRP A 182 12.65 1.14 6.58
C TRP A 182 11.25 0.69 6.16
N GLY A 183 11.15 -0.39 5.38
CA GLY A 183 9.87 -0.95 4.96
C GLY A 183 9.09 -0.03 4.03
N ASN A 184 9.78 0.68 3.12
CA ASN A 184 9.16 1.68 2.25
C ASN A 184 8.34 2.75 3.02
N GLY A 185 8.82 3.13 4.21
CA GLY A 185 8.15 4.10 5.08
C GLY A 185 7.01 3.55 5.93
N GLU A 186 6.83 2.22 5.99
CA GLU A 186 5.78 1.59 6.83
C GLU A 186 6.30 1.04 8.16
N SER A 187 7.60 0.77 8.30
CA SER A 187 8.12 0.03 9.44
C SER A 187 9.21 0.77 10.20
N ALA A 188 8.81 1.40 11.32
CA ALA A 188 9.75 1.96 12.29
C ALA A 188 10.72 0.89 12.82
N TRP A 189 10.27 -0.36 12.98
CA TRP A 189 11.11 -1.44 13.46
C TRP A 189 12.22 -1.80 12.47
N LYS A 190 11.92 -1.86 11.17
CA LYS A 190 12.95 -2.06 10.14
C LYS A 190 14.00 -0.94 10.17
N LEU A 191 13.54 0.31 10.36
CA LEU A 191 14.44 1.46 10.51
C LEU A 191 15.33 1.35 11.75
N CYS A 192 14.77 1.00 12.92
CA CYS A 192 15.56 0.77 14.14
C CYS A 192 16.63 -0.32 13.92
N ARG A 193 16.26 -1.44 13.30
CA ARG A 193 17.21 -2.50 12.93
C ARG A 193 18.30 -1.98 11.99
N ALA A 194 17.96 -1.18 10.99
CA ALA A 194 18.94 -0.59 10.09
C ALA A 194 19.91 0.37 10.82
N VAL A 195 19.42 1.16 11.80
CA VAL A 195 20.29 1.95 12.69
C VAL A 195 21.24 1.04 13.46
N LEU A 196 20.77 -0.05 14.06
CA LEU A 196 21.63 -1.00 14.78
C LEU A 196 22.71 -1.61 13.90
N VAL A 197 22.40 -1.94 12.64
CA VAL A 197 23.40 -2.42 11.66
C VAL A 197 24.45 -1.34 11.38
N VAL A 198 24.05 -0.08 11.22
CA VAL A 198 24.99 1.04 11.04
C VAL A 198 25.89 1.21 12.26
N LEU A 199 25.34 1.15 13.48
CA LEU A 199 26.12 1.24 14.72
C LEU A 199 27.13 0.10 14.82
N PHE A 200 26.72 -1.12 14.45
CA PHE A 200 27.62 -2.27 14.40
C PHE A 200 28.76 -2.08 13.39
N ILE A 201 28.47 -1.55 12.19
CA ILE A 201 29.49 -1.25 11.18
C ILE A 201 30.47 -0.19 11.68
N ILE A 202 29.97 0.88 12.32
CA ILE A 202 30.82 1.93 12.92
C ILE A 202 31.72 1.33 14.01
N SER A 203 31.18 0.44 14.85
CA SER A 203 31.93 -0.28 15.88
C SER A 203 33.03 -1.16 15.28
N LEU A 204 32.75 -1.92 14.22
CA LEU A 204 33.76 -2.73 13.54
C LEU A 204 34.88 -1.87 12.93
N ILE A 205 34.53 -0.77 12.26
CA ILE A 205 35.53 0.13 11.66
C ILE A 205 36.37 0.81 12.75
N HIS A 206 35.74 1.24 13.86
CA HIS A 206 36.44 1.76 15.03
C HIS A 206 37.49 0.76 15.51
N ASN A 207 37.05 -0.48 15.75
CA ASN A 207 37.90 -1.50 16.36
C ASN A 207 39.08 -1.89 15.47
N ILE A 208 38.85 -2.04 14.15
CA ILE A 208 39.90 -2.40 13.19
C ILE A 208 40.90 -1.26 12.97
N GLY A 209 40.43 -0.02 12.91
CA GLY A 209 41.27 1.13 12.55
C GLY A 209 41.93 1.84 13.74
N PHE A 210 41.31 1.78 14.92
CA PHE A 210 41.66 2.67 16.05
C PHE A 210 41.64 1.97 17.41
N GLY A 211 41.15 0.72 17.49
CA GLY A 211 41.14 -0.10 18.70
C GLY A 211 42.18 -1.23 18.65
N ASP A 212 41.97 -2.26 19.47
CA ASP A 212 42.76 -3.50 19.45
C ASP A 212 41.88 -4.68 19.02
N PRO A 213 41.99 -5.15 17.76
CA PRO A 213 41.20 -6.26 17.24
C PRO A 213 41.38 -7.59 17.95
N THR A 214 42.46 -7.75 18.72
CA THR A 214 42.76 -8.99 19.46
C THR A 214 42.07 -9.05 20.81
N LEU A 215 41.64 -7.90 21.35
CA LEU A 215 41.01 -7.79 22.66
C LEU A 215 39.48 -7.72 22.53
N VAL A 216 38.78 -8.68 23.14
CA VAL A 216 37.30 -8.70 23.22
C VAL A 216 36.76 -7.41 23.86
N LYS A 217 37.47 -6.86 24.86
CA LYS A 217 37.11 -5.60 25.52
C LYS A 217 37.03 -4.42 24.53
N SER A 218 37.91 -4.38 23.52
CA SER A 218 37.93 -3.29 22.54
C SER A 218 36.66 -3.27 21.68
N TYR A 219 36.07 -4.43 21.37
CA TYR A 219 34.78 -4.50 20.69
C TYR A 219 33.62 -3.95 21.54
N PHE A 220 33.63 -4.20 22.85
CA PHE A 220 32.62 -3.63 23.76
C PHE A 220 32.75 -2.10 23.86
N GLU A 221 33.97 -1.59 23.96
CA GLU A 221 34.24 -0.15 23.95
C GLU A 221 33.80 0.48 22.62
N ALA A 222 34.12 -0.15 21.50
CA ALA A 222 33.69 0.29 20.17
C ALA A 222 32.16 0.33 20.03
N LEU A 223 31.45 -0.65 20.61
CA LEU A 223 29.98 -0.67 20.64
C LEU A 223 29.41 0.51 21.43
N LEU A 224 30.04 0.93 22.53
CA LEU A 224 29.62 2.08 23.35
C LEU A 224 29.96 3.43 22.70
N ILE A 225 31.03 3.49 21.91
CA ILE A 225 31.45 4.69 21.18
C ILE A 225 30.60 4.90 19.92
N SER A 226 30.18 3.82 19.25
CA SER A 226 29.44 3.90 17.98
C SER A 226 28.21 4.81 17.98
N PRO A 227 27.35 4.88 19.02
CA PRO A 227 26.21 5.78 19.05
C PRO A 227 26.63 7.23 19.26
N GLN A 228 27.73 7.47 19.99
CA GLN A 228 28.25 8.83 20.22
C GLN A 228 28.80 9.41 18.91
N LEU A 229 29.53 8.60 18.14
CA LEU A 229 29.98 8.95 16.79
C LEU A 229 28.79 9.17 15.85
N PHE A 230 27.84 8.23 15.84
CA PHE A 230 26.65 8.31 14.98
C PHE A 230 25.79 9.53 15.29
N LEU A 231 25.60 9.87 16.57
CA LEU A 231 24.86 11.08 16.98
C LEU A 231 25.70 12.36 16.84
N GLY A 232 27.00 12.24 16.60
CA GLY A 232 27.94 13.35 16.44
C GLY A 232 28.26 14.08 17.74
N ILE A 233 28.15 13.37 18.87
CA ILE A 233 28.58 13.83 20.20
C ILE A 233 30.11 13.79 20.25
N ASP A 234 30.69 12.66 19.87
CA ASP A 234 32.14 12.48 19.80
C ASP A 234 32.65 12.64 18.36
N LYS A 235 33.82 13.28 18.22
CA LYS A 235 34.48 13.57 16.94
C LYS A 235 36.00 13.49 17.12
N PRO A 236 36.56 12.28 17.24
CA PRO A 236 37.99 12.11 17.49
C PRO A 236 38.83 12.76 16.37
N CYS A 237 39.83 13.55 16.74
CA CYS A 237 40.72 14.21 15.78
C CYS A 237 41.55 13.21 14.95
N THR A 238 41.70 11.98 15.44
CA THR A 238 42.40 10.88 14.76
C THR A 238 41.62 10.32 13.57
N TYR A 239 40.33 10.64 13.44
CA TYR A 239 39.48 10.04 12.42
C TYR A 239 39.59 10.80 11.10
N PRO A 240 39.70 10.10 9.95
CA PRO A 240 39.65 10.74 8.66
C PRO A 240 38.37 11.57 8.50
N LYS A 241 38.50 12.81 8.04
CA LYS A 241 37.35 13.71 7.80
C LYS A 241 36.31 13.09 6.87
N LEU A 242 36.74 12.29 5.89
CA LEU A 242 35.86 11.58 4.97
C LEU A 242 34.97 10.55 5.71
N TYR A 243 35.53 9.81 6.67
CA TYR A 243 34.79 8.83 7.46
C TYR A 243 33.73 9.52 8.34
N LEU A 244 34.11 10.58 9.05
CA LEU A 244 33.17 11.40 9.84
C LEU A 244 32.06 12.01 8.97
N SER A 245 32.40 12.45 7.76
CA SER A 245 31.43 12.98 6.79
C SER A 245 30.45 11.91 6.31
N ALA A 246 30.92 10.67 6.09
CA ALA A 246 30.06 9.55 5.72
C ALA A 246 29.08 9.18 6.85
N ILE A 247 29.55 9.13 8.12
CA ILE A 247 28.68 8.91 9.28
C ILE A 247 27.60 10.00 9.35
N LEU A 248 28.00 11.26 9.19
CA LEU A 248 27.07 12.40 9.18
C LEU A 248 26.01 12.26 8.08
N LEU A 249 26.41 11.90 6.86
CA LEU A 249 25.48 11.71 5.75
C LEU A 249 24.47 10.60 6.05
N VAL A 250 24.94 9.43 6.51
CA VAL A 250 24.07 8.31 6.89
C VAL A 250 23.10 8.71 8.00
N ARG A 251 23.59 9.43 9.02
CA ARG A 251 22.75 9.97 10.10
C ARG A 251 21.63 10.85 9.58
N LEU A 252 21.93 11.80 8.68
CA LEU A 252 20.93 12.71 8.12
C LEU A 252 19.87 11.96 7.31
N ILE A 253 20.28 10.97 6.50
CA ILE A 253 19.35 10.12 5.73
C ILE A 253 18.42 9.35 6.69
N MET A 254 19.00 8.68 7.69
CA MET A 254 18.23 7.88 8.66
C MET A 254 17.28 8.75 9.51
N PHE A 255 17.70 9.97 9.86
CA PHE A 255 16.82 10.92 10.54
C PHE A 255 15.69 11.40 9.62
N GLY A 256 15.96 11.64 8.34
CA GLY A 256 14.93 11.93 7.34
C GLY A 256 13.89 10.81 7.23
N PHE A 257 14.34 9.55 7.19
CA PHE A 257 13.47 8.38 7.22
C PHE A 257 12.62 8.30 8.50
N PHE A 258 13.25 8.55 9.65
CA PHE A 258 12.55 8.58 10.93
C PHE A 258 11.45 9.65 10.96
N MET A 259 11.78 10.87 10.55
CA MET A 259 10.83 11.98 10.51
C MET A 259 9.66 11.70 9.56
N SER A 260 9.90 11.12 8.39
CA SER A 260 8.83 10.74 7.47
C SER A 260 7.89 9.69 8.07
N ILE A 261 8.40 8.72 8.83
CA ILE A 261 7.55 7.73 9.53
C ILE A 261 6.75 8.40 10.66
N LEU A 262 7.37 9.31 11.41
CA LEU A 262 6.71 10.04 12.49
C LEU A 262 5.57 10.92 11.97
N ILE A 263 5.84 11.75 10.96
CA ILE A 263 4.84 12.64 10.35
C ILE A 263 3.62 11.83 9.90
N LYS A 264 3.87 10.70 9.22
CA LYS A 264 2.80 9.80 8.80
C LYS A 264 1.99 9.25 9.97
N ARG A 265 2.62 8.89 11.09
CA ARG A 265 1.92 8.40 12.29
C ARG A 265 1.11 9.49 12.98
N PHE A 266 1.59 10.73 13.02
CA PHE A 266 0.84 11.85 13.60
C PHE A 266 -0.35 12.27 12.73
N ASN A 267 -0.20 12.28 11.40
CA ASN A 267 -1.29 12.59 10.46
C ASN A 267 -2.39 11.50 10.40
N ARG A 268 -2.25 10.39 11.13
CA ARG A 268 -3.30 9.35 11.27
C ARG A 268 -4.34 9.69 12.35
N ARG A 269 -4.08 10.71 13.16
CA ARG A 269 -5.00 11.28 14.15
C ARG A 269 -5.63 12.55 13.59
#